data_AF-A0A0L0FJ73-F1
#
_entry.id   AF-A0A0L0FJ73-F1
#
_cell.length_a   1.000
_cell.length_b   1.000
_cell.length_c   1.000
_cell.angle_alpha   90.00
_cell.angle_beta   90.00
_cell.angle_gamma   90.00
#
_symmetry.space_group_name_H-M   'P 1'
#
loop_
_entity.id
_entity.type
_entity.pdbx_description
1 polymer ?
#
loop_
_entity_poly.entity_id
_entity_poly.type
_entity_poly.pdbx_seq_one_letter_code
_entity_poly.pdbx_strand_id
1 'polypeptide(L)'
;MCDKIIQRAVKVLAANGVEINRDAWIKSAEECEQSESIHTAKAIIMAVIGLGVDDQDRKHTWKEDAASCTKNSAPECARAIHAHAVSVLPSKKSVWIDAAYHELNTGT
;
A
#
# COMPACT_ATOMS: atom_id res chain seq x y z
N MET A 1 4.54 -15.34 5.93
CA MET A 1 6.01 -15.43 6.18
C MET A 1 6.72 -14.24 5.53
N CYS A 2 6.38 -13.90 4.28
CA CYS A 2 6.88 -12.70 3.59
C CYS A 2 6.69 -11.40 4.39
N ASP A 3 5.54 -11.19 5.03
CA ASP A 3 5.28 -9.98 5.83
C ASP A 3 6.34 -9.76 6.92
N LYS A 4 6.70 -10.82 7.65
CA LYS A 4 7.70 -10.75 8.72
C LYS A 4 9.10 -10.48 8.17
N ILE A 5 9.41 -10.96 6.96
CA ILE A 5 10.70 -10.73 6.31
C ILE A 5 10.81 -9.27 5.88
N ILE A 6 9.79 -8.77 5.19
CA ILE A 6 9.77 -7.38 4.69
C ILE A 6 9.77 -6.39 5.85
N GLN A 7 8.97 -6.60 6.89
CA GLN A 7 8.99 -5.75 8.09
C GLN A 7 10.37 -5.71 8.76
N ARG A 8 11.05 -6.86 8.85
CA ARG A 8 12.42 -6.93 9.39
C ARG A 8 13.41 -6.20 8.47
N ALA A 9 13.30 -6.37 7.15
CA ALA A 9 14.16 -5.70 6.19
C ALA A 9 14.06 -4.18 6.30
N VAL A 10 12.84 -3.64 6.30
CA VAL A 10 12.59 -2.19 6.47
C VAL A 10 13.17 -1.70 7.80
N LYS A 11 12.97 -2.43 8.89
CA LYS A 11 13.50 -2.08 10.21
C LYS A 11 15.04 -2.07 10.24
N VAL A 12 15.70 -3.04 9.61
CA VAL A 12 17.16 -3.13 9.55
C VAL A 12 17.74 -2.01 8.68
N LEU A 13 17.11 -1.72 7.54
CA LEU A 13 17.54 -0.63 6.66
C LEU A 13 17.43 0.74 7.36
N ALA A 14 16.30 1.00 8.03
CA ALA A 14 16.13 2.21 8.83
C ALA A 14 17.15 2.31 9.98
N ALA A 15 17.46 1.19 10.65
CA ALA A 15 18.47 1.16 11.71
C ALA A 15 19.89 1.43 11.21
N ASN A 16 20.18 1.08 9.95
CA ASN A 16 21.47 1.35 9.30
C ASN A 16 21.54 2.75 8.67
N GLY A 17 20.57 3.63 8.93
CA GLY A 17 20.56 5.01 8.45
C GLY A 17 20.16 5.16 6.99
N VAL A 18 19.58 4.13 6.36
CA VAL A 18 19.03 4.24 5.01
C VAL A 18 17.66 4.91 5.06
N GLU A 19 17.49 5.98 4.31
CA GLU A 19 16.21 6.66 4.15
C GLU A 19 15.23 5.77 3.38
N ILE A 20 14.11 5.42 4.02
CA ILE A 20 13.07 4.60 3.41
C ILE A 20 12.15 5.51 2.59
N ASN A 21 12.43 5.62 1.29
CA ASN A 21 11.58 6.38 0.37
C ASN A 21 10.31 5.60 0.03
N ARG A 22 9.19 6.01 0.62
CA ARG A 22 7.88 5.39 0.45
C ARG A 22 7.49 5.18 -1.02
N ASP A 23 7.63 6.19 -1.86
CA ASP A 23 7.19 6.14 -3.27
C ASP A 23 8.01 5.13 -4.07
N ALA A 24 9.32 5.05 -3.80
CA ALA A 24 10.20 4.05 -4.40
C ALA A 24 9.79 2.62 -4.01
N TRP A 25 9.43 2.40 -2.74
CA TRP A 25 8.97 1.09 -2.26
C TRP A 25 7.59 0.70 -2.80
N ILE A 26 6.67 1.66 -2.93
CA ILE A 26 5.38 1.42 -3.59
C ILE A 26 5.61 1.01 -5.05
N LYS A 27 6.48 1.71 -5.78
CA LYS A 27 6.83 1.33 -7.15
C LYS A 27 7.42 -0.08 -7.24
N SER A 28 8.31 -0.46 -6.33
CA SER A 28 8.82 -1.84 -6.27
C SER A 28 7.73 -2.87 -5.98
N ALA A 29 6.68 -2.51 -5.23
CA ALA A 29 5.52 -3.37 -5.02
C ALA A 29 4.72 -3.56 -6.32
N GLU A 30 4.51 -2.49 -7.10
CA GLU A 30 3.86 -2.55 -8.41
C GLU A 30 4.63 -3.47 -9.37
N GLU A 31 5.96 -3.37 -9.41
CA GLU A 31 6.82 -4.25 -10.22
C GLU A 31 6.73 -5.72 -9.76
N CYS A 32 6.62 -5.97 -8.45
CA CYS A 32 6.39 -7.31 -7.92
C CYS A 32 5.05 -7.89 -8.36
N GLU A 33 4.00 -7.06 -8.38
CA GLU A 33 2.67 -7.48 -8.84
C GLU A 33 2.67 -7.82 -10.33
N GLN A 34 3.31 -7.00 -11.17
CA GLN A 34 3.50 -7.28 -12.60
C GLN A 34 4.30 -8.57 -12.85
N SER A 35 5.16 -8.95 -11.90
CA SER A 35 5.90 -10.21 -11.92
C SER A 35 5.13 -11.38 -11.27
N GLU A 36 3.81 -11.26 -11.13
CA GLU A 36 2.89 -12.25 -10.53
C GLU A 36 3.18 -12.58 -9.05
N SER A 37 4.01 -11.77 -8.38
CA SER A 37 4.39 -11.94 -6.97
C SER A 37 3.52 -11.12 -6.02
N ILE A 38 2.20 -11.33 -6.11
CA ILE A 38 1.16 -10.55 -5.41
C ILE A 38 1.37 -10.52 -3.89
N HIS A 39 1.73 -11.66 -3.29
CA HIS A 39 1.90 -11.77 -1.84
C HIS A 39 3.07 -10.91 -1.33
N THR A 40 4.12 -10.78 -2.14
CA THR A 40 5.28 -9.94 -1.83
C THR A 40 4.94 -8.46 -2.00
N ALA A 41 4.23 -8.12 -3.08
CA ALA A 41 3.74 -6.76 -3.33
C ALA A 41 2.90 -6.24 -2.16
N LYS A 42 1.91 -7.04 -1.72
CA LYS A 42 1.07 -6.73 -0.56
C LYS A 42 1.89 -6.53 0.73
N ALA A 43 2.86 -7.40 0.99
CA ALA A 43 3.72 -7.31 2.16
C ALA A 43 4.56 -6.01 2.17
N ILE A 44 5.05 -5.59 1.01
CA ILE A 44 5.76 -4.32 0.83
C ILE A 44 4.85 -3.14 1.14
N ILE A 45 3.68 -3.07 0.48
CA ILE A 45 2.69 -2.00 0.71
C ILE A 45 2.37 -1.86 2.20
N MET A 46 2.01 -2.96 2.86
CA MET A 46 1.65 -2.95 4.29
C MET A 46 2.79 -2.48 5.20
N ALA A 47 4.05 -2.66 4.80
CA ALA A 47 5.21 -2.23 5.56
C ALA A 47 5.52 -0.73 5.39
N VAL A 48 5.20 -0.14 4.24
CA VAL A 48 5.64 1.22 3.87
C VAL A 48 4.53 2.25 3.82
N ILE A 49 3.26 1.85 3.67
CA ILE A 49 2.14 2.77 3.39
C ILE A 49 1.92 3.84 4.48
N GLY A 50 2.27 3.51 5.74
CA GLY A 50 2.16 4.40 6.89
C GLY A 50 3.45 5.18 7.24
N LEU A 51 4.56 4.95 6.53
CA LEU A 51 5.81 5.66 6.81
C LEU A 51 5.73 7.09 6.31
N GLY A 52 6.04 8.07 7.18
CA GLY A 52 6.10 9.48 6.80
C GLY A 52 4.74 10.13 6.49
N VAL A 53 3.63 9.48 6.83
CA VAL A 53 2.27 10.01 6.62
C VAL A 53 1.68 10.46 7.95
N ASP A 54 1.35 11.75 8.07
CA ASP A 54 0.69 12.30 9.26
C ASP A 54 -0.76 11.80 9.37
N ASP A 55 -1.23 11.64 10.61
CA ASP A 55 -2.54 11.09 10.93
C ASP A 55 -3.69 11.88 10.28
N GLN A 56 -3.53 13.19 10.11
CA GLN A 56 -4.51 14.06 9.47
C GLN A 56 -4.60 13.84 7.94
N ASP A 57 -3.48 13.50 7.31
CA ASP A 57 -3.36 13.38 5.85
C ASP A 57 -3.55 11.94 5.34
N ARG A 58 -3.48 10.93 6.22
CA ARG A 58 -3.67 9.49 5.89
C ARG A 58 -4.76 9.22 4.87
N LYS A 59 -5.94 9.79 5.06
CA LYS A 59 -7.08 9.58 4.15
C LYS A 59 -6.76 10.06 2.73
N HIS A 60 -6.19 11.25 2.59
CA HIS A 60 -5.92 11.84 1.28
C HIS A 60 -4.78 11.08 0.60
N THR A 61 -3.66 10.93 1.31
CA THR A 61 -2.47 10.26 0.80
C THR A 61 -2.79 8.84 0.33
N TRP A 62 -3.40 8.01 1.17
CA TRP A 62 -3.70 6.61 0.80
C TRP A 62 -4.69 6.48 -0.36
N LYS A 63 -5.60 7.44 -0.53
CA LYS A 63 -6.48 7.47 -1.70
C LYS A 63 -5.70 7.76 -2.99
N GLU A 64 -4.77 8.70 -2.94
CA GLU A 64 -3.93 9.05 -4.08
C GLU A 64 -2.97 7.92 -4.46
N ASP A 65 -2.41 7.23 -3.48
CA ASP A 65 -1.54 6.08 -3.75
C ASP A 65 -2.31 4.93 -4.39
N ALA A 66 -3.49 4.60 -3.84
CA ALA A 66 -4.34 3.56 -4.41
C ALA A 66 -4.71 3.88 -5.86
N ALA A 67 -5.11 5.13 -6.15
CA ALA A 67 -5.40 5.58 -7.49
C ALA A 67 -4.18 5.53 -8.43
N SER A 68 -2.98 5.77 -7.89
CA SER A 68 -1.73 5.69 -8.65
C SER A 68 -1.37 4.24 -8.99
N CYS A 69 -1.50 3.32 -8.02
CA CYS A 69 -1.30 1.88 -8.27
C CYS A 69 -2.27 1.34 -9.31
N THR A 70 -3.55 1.74 -9.28
CA THR A 70 -4.51 1.36 -10.33
C THR A 70 -4.10 1.88 -11.71
N LYS A 71 -3.55 3.10 -11.82
CA LYS A 71 -3.05 3.65 -13.09
C LYS A 71 -1.80 2.92 -13.59
N ASN A 72 -0.98 2.38 -12.69
CA ASN A 72 0.25 1.65 -13.00
C ASN A 72 0.01 0.14 -13.23
N SER A 73 -1.24 -0.27 -13.47
CA SER A 73 -1.63 -1.67 -13.69
C SER A 73 -1.32 -2.60 -12.51
N ALA A 74 -1.44 -2.10 -11.28
CA ALA A 74 -1.22 -2.84 -10.03
C ALA A 74 -2.47 -2.83 -9.11
N PRO A 75 -3.57 -3.49 -9.52
CA PRO A 75 -4.83 -3.51 -8.77
C PRO A 75 -4.74 -4.19 -7.39
N GLU A 76 -3.90 -5.20 -7.20
CA GLU A 76 -3.73 -5.86 -5.90
C GLU A 76 -2.99 -4.98 -4.89
N CYS A 77 -2.03 -4.17 -5.34
CA CYS A 77 -1.41 -3.12 -4.53
C CYS A 77 -2.46 -2.10 -4.08
N ALA A 78 -3.28 -1.61 -5.00
CA ALA A 78 -4.37 -0.69 -4.68
C ALA A 78 -5.37 -1.30 -3.68
N ARG A 79 -5.74 -2.57 -3.85
CA ARG A 79 -6.58 -3.33 -2.89
C ARG A 79 -5.93 -3.43 -1.51
N ALA A 80 -4.63 -3.69 -1.45
CA ALA A 80 -3.89 -3.74 -0.18
C ALA A 80 -3.91 -2.38 0.55
N ILE A 81 -3.76 -1.28 -0.19
CA ILE A 81 -3.85 0.09 0.34
C ILE A 81 -5.26 0.36 0.88
N HIS A 82 -6.30 0.03 0.12
CA HIS A 82 -7.69 0.20 0.56
C HIS A 82 -8.01 -0.63 1.82
N ALA A 83 -7.56 -1.89 1.87
CA ALA A 83 -7.73 -2.73 3.04
C ALA A 83 -7.05 -2.14 4.29
N HIS A 84 -5.83 -1.60 4.13
CA HIS A 84 -5.14 -0.90 5.21
C HIS A 84 -5.91 0.35 5.65
N ALA A 85 -6.31 1.19 4.70
CA ALA A 85 -7.03 2.43 4.96
C ALA A 85 -8.35 2.20 5.70
N VAL A 86 -9.11 1.17 5.33
CA VAL A 86 -10.35 0.77 6.00
C VAL A 86 -10.09 0.28 7.43
N SER A 87 -9.00 -0.47 7.64
CA SER A 87 -8.65 -0.98 8.97
C SER A 87 -8.29 0.14 9.96
N VAL A 88 -7.66 1.21 9.47
CA VAL A 88 -7.22 2.35 10.30
C VAL A 88 -8.29 3.43 10.41
N LEU A 89 -9.12 3.63 9.37
CA LEU A 89 -10.15 4.67 9.30
C LEU A 89 -11.57 4.09 9.13
N PRO A 90 -12.03 3.18 10.00
CA PRO A 90 -13.29 2.47 9.81
C PRO A 90 -14.52 3.39 9.85
N SER A 91 -14.44 4.55 10.52
CA SER A 91 -15.52 5.53 10.63
C SER A 91 -15.68 6.44 9.39
N LYS A 92 -14.72 6.42 8.45
CA LYS A 92 -14.73 7.32 7.29
C LYS A 92 -15.42 6.66 6.10
N LYS A 93 -16.72 6.96 5.92
CA LYS A 93 -17.56 6.46 4.81
C LYS A 93 -16.90 6.57 3.43
N SER A 94 -16.20 7.67 3.14
CA SER A 94 -15.55 7.87 1.85
C SER A 94 -14.55 6.77 1.51
N VAL A 95 -13.75 6.32 2.49
CA VAL A 95 -12.71 5.30 2.28
C VAL A 95 -13.33 3.96 1.87
N TRP A 96 -14.46 3.61 2.50
CA TRP A 96 -15.24 2.43 2.15
C TRP A 96 -15.86 2.51 0.75
N ILE A 97 -16.40 3.68 0.39
CA ILE A 97 -16.97 3.91 -0.93
C ILE A 97 -15.89 3.75 -2.00
N ASP A 98 -14.71 4.36 -1.80
CA ASP A 98 -13.61 4.26 -2.76
C ASP A 98 -13.15 2.80 -2.91
N ALA A 99 -13.02 2.06 -1.80
CA ALA A 99 -12.68 0.64 -1.83
C ALA A 99 -13.72 -0.20 -2.58
N ALA A 100 -15.02 0.08 -2.37
CA ALA A 100 -16.08 -0.62 -3.09
C ALA A 100 -16.07 -0.31 -4.60
N TYR A 101 -15.83 0.94 -4.99
CA TYR A 101 -15.67 1.31 -6.40
C TYR A 101 -14.43 0.66 -7.01
N HIS A 102 -13.34 0.55 -6.26
CA HIS A 102 -12.15 -0.14 -6.70
C HIS A 102 -12.46 -1.60 -7.04
N GLU A 103 -13.09 -2.36 -6.13
CA GLU A 103 -13.47 -3.76 -6.37
C GLU A 103 -14.45 -3.91 -7.54
N LEU A 104 -15.40 -2.97 -7.69
CA LEU A 104 -16.33 -2.96 -8.82
C LEU A 104 -15.60 -2.84 -10.17
N ASN A 105 -14.58 -1.98 -10.24
CA ASN A 105 -13.86 -1.71 -11.48
C ASN A 105 -12.77 -2.75 -11.77
N THR A 106 -12.16 -3.32 -10.72
CA THR A 106 -11.06 -4.28 -10.85
C THR A 106 -11.52 -5.73 -10.89
N GLY A 107 -12.78 -6.01 -10.57
CA GLY A 107 -13.50 -7.24 -10.90
C GLY A 107 -12.71 -8.54 -10.69
N THR A 108 -12.94 -9.21 -9.57
CA THR A 108 -12.75 -10.67 -9.50
C THR A 108 -14.05 -11.37 -9.85
#